data_AF-A0AAV5TVD2-F1
#
_entry.id   AF-A0AAV5TVD2-F1
#
_cell.length_a   1.000
_cell.length_b   1.000
_cell.length_c   1.000
_cell.angle_alpha   90.00
_cell.angle_beta   90.00
_cell.angle_gamma   90.00
#
_symmetry.space_group_name_H-M   'P 1'
#
loop_
_entity.id
_entity.type
_entity.pdbx_description
1 polymer ?
#
loop_
_entity_poly.entity_id
_entity_poly.type
_entity_poly.pdbx_seq_one_letter_code
_entity_poly.pdbx_strand_id
1 'polypeptide(L)'
;IAQSVVSILTLPLACSILFVLARNRRTHAGAFFTLFKIGQVYDIVSLITFHMIGVFPTQGLVLDDELMGTQLFCRTYHFFTYFLHICEALNNTIICLNRATAVLTPFSHQKV
;
A
#
# COMPACT_ATOMS: atom_id res chain seq x y z
N ILE A 1 -9.97 17.37 3.84
CA ILE A 1 -10.61 17.55 2.52
C ILE A 1 -9.64 17.22 1.38
N ALA A 2 -8.52 17.95 1.20
CA ALA A 2 -7.58 17.66 0.11
C ALA A 2 -7.02 16.21 0.11
N GLN A 3 -6.61 15.69 1.27
CA GLN A 3 -6.13 14.30 1.36
C GLN A 3 -7.21 13.26 1.05
N SER A 4 -8.44 13.46 1.54
CA SER A 4 -9.58 12.59 1.24
C SER A 4 -9.91 12.58 -0.26
N VAL A 5 -9.80 13.72 -0.95
CA VAL A 5 -10.01 13.82 -2.41
C VAL A 5 -8.94 13.03 -3.17
N VAL A 6 -7.67 13.13 -2.78
CA VAL A 6 -6.59 12.34 -3.38
C VAL A 6 -6.86 10.85 -3.20
N SER A 7 -7.27 10.42 -2.01
CA SER A 7 -7.56 9.02 -1.71
C SER A 7 -8.77 8.45 -2.47
N ILE A 8 -9.83 9.25 -2.67
CA ILE A 8 -11.01 8.85 -3.46
C ILE A 8 -10.63 8.61 -4.92
N LEU A 9 -9.63 9.31 -5.44
CA LEU A 9 -9.15 9.12 -6.82
C LEU A 9 -8.12 7.99 -6.92
N THR A 10 -7.20 7.87 -5.96
CA THR A 10 -6.12 6.88 -6.02
C THR A 10 -6.59 5.46 -5.73
N LEU A 11 -7.55 5.26 -4.84
CA LEU A 11 -8.04 3.94 -4.46
C LEU A 11 -8.71 3.17 -5.63
N PRO A 12 -9.66 3.74 -6.40
CA PRO A 12 -10.24 3.04 -7.56
C PRO A 12 -9.20 2.79 -8.65
N LEU A 13 -8.27 3.72 -8.86
CA LEU A 13 -7.17 3.54 -9.81
C LEU A 13 -6.28 2.37 -9.39
N ALA A 14 -5.82 2.35 -8.13
CA ALA A 14 -5.01 1.26 -7.57
C ALA A 14 -5.71 -0.11 -7.68
N CYS A 15 -7.00 -0.15 -7.35
CA CYS A 15 -7.82 -1.36 -7.48
C CYS A 15 -7.95 -1.81 -8.95
N SER A 16 -8.15 -0.89 -9.89
CA SER A 16 -8.26 -1.22 -11.32
C SER A 16 -6.95 -1.77 -11.87
N ILE A 17 -5.81 -1.20 -11.48
CA ILE A 17 -4.48 -1.68 -11.88
C ILE A 17 -4.25 -3.09 -11.33
N LEU A 18 -4.54 -3.31 -10.04
CA LEU A 18 -4.42 -4.63 -9.41
C LEU A 18 -5.33 -5.65 -10.11
N PHE A 19 -6.57 -5.28 -10.44
CA PHE A 19 -7.52 -6.12 -11.15
C PHE A 19 -7.01 -6.53 -12.54
N VAL A 20 -6.48 -5.58 -13.33
CA VAL A 20 -5.91 -5.86 -14.65
C VAL A 20 -4.71 -6.80 -14.54
N LEU A 21 -3.80 -6.55 -13.58
CA LEU A 21 -2.64 -7.39 -13.32
C LEU A 21 -3.01 -8.81 -12.85
N ALA A 22 -4.08 -8.94 -12.07
CA ALA A 22 -4.61 -10.22 -11.62
C ALA A 22 -5.29 -10.99 -12.75
N ARG A 23 -6.07 -10.30 -13.59
CA ARG A 23 -6.77 -10.89 -14.75
C ARG A 23 -5.80 -11.42 -15.81
N ASN A 24 -4.75 -10.67 -16.10
CA ASN A 24 -3.76 -11.03 -17.13
C ASN A 24 -2.52 -11.74 -16.54
N ARG A 25 -2.76 -12.71 -15.63
CA ARG A 25 -1.69 -13.37 -14.85
C ARG A 25 -0.60 -14.00 -15.70
N ARG A 26 -0.93 -14.59 -16.87
CA ARG A 26 0.07 -15.24 -17.76
C ARG A 26 1.05 -14.22 -18.36
N THR A 27 0.57 -13.03 -18.72
CA THR A 27 1.39 -11.95 -19.26
C THR A 27 2.22 -11.26 -18.16
N HIS A 28 1.73 -11.30 -16.91
CA HIS A 28 2.33 -10.64 -15.75
C HIS A 28 2.78 -11.64 -14.68
N ALA A 29 3.48 -12.69 -15.11
CA ALA A 29 3.96 -13.77 -14.23
C ALA A 29 5.35 -13.53 -13.62
N GLY A 30 6.13 -12.60 -14.17
CA GLY A 30 7.50 -12.33 -13.71
C GLY A 30 7.60 -11.79 -12.28
N ALA A 31 8.77 -11.98 -11.65
CA ALA A 31 9.06 -11.54 -10.29
C ALA A 31 8.75 -10.05 -10.06
N PHE A 32 9.06 -9.20 -11.05
CA PHE A 32 8.71 -7.77 -11.03
C PHE A 32 7.21 -7.53 -10.81
N PHE A 33 6.35 -8.19 -11.59
CA PHE A 33 4.90 -7.99 -11.49
C PHE A 33 4.34 -8.55 -10.18
N THR A 34 4.95 -9.60 -9.63
CA THR A 34 4.59 -10.14 -8.31
C THR A 34 4.91 -9.15 -7.21
N LEU A 35 6.12 -8.59 -7.17
CA LEU A 35 6.51 -7.54 -6.22
C LEU A 35 5.66 -6.28 -6.38
N PHE A 36 5.33 -5.90 -7.61
CA PHE A 36 4.48 -4.77 -7.90
C PHE A 36 3.05 -4.97 -7.37
N LYS A 37 2.46 -6.16 -7.56
CA LYS A 37 1.15 -6.52 -6.99
C LYS A 37 1.15 -6.45 -5.46
N ILE A 38 2.20 -6.97 -4.82
CA ILE A 38 2.35 -6.93 -3.36
C ILE A 38 2.40 -5.48 -2.86
N GLY A 39 3.20 -4.62 -3.50
CA GLY A 39 3.24 -3.18 -3.21
C GLY A 39 1.88 -2.52 -3.33
N GLN A 40 1.17 -2.79 -4.42
CA GLN A 40 -0.14 -2.21 -4.67
C GLN A 40 -1.17 -2.62 -3.60
N VAL A 41 -1.06 -3.84 -3.04
CA VAL A 41 -1.89 -4.28 -1.91
C VAL A 41 -1.55 -3.50 -0.64
N TYR A 42 -0.27 -3.26 -0.34
CA TYR A 42 0.12 -2.42 0.80
C TYR A 42 -0.46 -1.00 0.68
N ASP A 43 -0.38 -0.38 -0.51
CA ASP A 43 -0.95 0.95 -0.75
C ASP A 43 -2.47 0.99 -0.48
N ILE A 44 -3.21 -0.03 -0.95
CA ILE A 44 -4.67 -0.13 -0.75
C ILE A 44 -4.99 -0.32 0.75
N VAL A 45 -4.28 -1.22 1.43
CA VAL A 45 -4.47 -1.48 2.87
C VAL A 45 -4.13 -0.24 3.69
N SER A 46 -3.08 0.48 3.31
CA SER A 46 -2.66 1.74 3.93
C SER A 46 -3.71 2.84 3.79
N LEU A 47 -4.24 3.03 2.59
CA LEU A 47 -5.34 3.98 2.36
C LEU A 47 -6.60 3.61 3.14
N ILE A 48 -6.99 2.33 3.17
CA ILE A 48 -8.16 1.86 3.95
C ILE A 48 -7.93 2.09 5.44
N THR A 49 -6.77 1.70 5.96
CA THR A 49 -6.43 1.86 7.39
C THR A 49 -6.43 3.33 7.80
N PHE A 50 -5.87 4.21 6.96
CA PHE A 50 -5.89 5.65 7.17
C PHE A 50 -7.32 6.21 7.25
N HIS A 51 -8.23 5.76 6.39
CA HIS A 51 -9.62 6.24 6.43
C HIS A 51 -10.40 5.66 7.61
N MET A 52 -10.26 4.35 7.86
CA MET A 52 -10.99 3.62 8.91
C MET A 52 -10.57 4.04 10.31
N ILE A 53 -9.27 4.23 10.54
CA ILE A 53 -8.73 4.54 11.86
C ILE A 53 -8.43 6.04 11.99
N GLY A 54 -8.10 6.76 10.93
CA GLY A 54 -7.80 8.19 11.01
C GLY A 54 -9.03 9.07 10.75
N VAL A 55 -9.61 8.97 9.55
CA VAL A 55 -10.59 9.95 9.05
C VAL A 55 -11.98 9.76 9.66
N PHE A 56 -12.56 8.56 9.63
CA PHE A 56 -13.92 8.34 10.12
C PHE A 56 -14.09 8.62 11.63
N PRO A 57 -13.16 8.19 12.51
CA PRO A 57 -13.30 8.45 13.94
C PRO A 57 -13.17 9.93 14.28
N THR A 58 -12.23 10.64 13.65
CA THR A 58 -12.00 12.09 13.92
C THR A 58 -13.13 12.98 13.42
N GLN A 59 -14.02 12.46 12.58
CA GLN A 59 -15.25 13.13 12.15
C GLN A 59 -16.44 12.88 13.09
N GLY A 60 -16.25 12.16 14.20
CA GLY A 60 -17.30 11.89 15.19
C GLY A 60 -18.34 10.86 14.74
N LEU A 61 -18.05 10.09 13.68
CA LEU A 61 -19.02 9.17 13.07
C LEU A 61 -19.08 7.79 13.72
N VAL A 62 -18.05 7.36 14.47
CA VAL A 62 -17.87 5.95 14.86
C VAL A 62 -17.38 5.73 16.30
N LEU A 63 -16.58 6.62 16.87
CA LEU A 63 -16.00 6.43 18.20
C LEU A 63 -16.61 7.38 19.23
N ASP A 64 -16.92 6.84 20.40
CA ASP A 64 -17.35 7.59 21.57
C ASP A 64 -16.20 8.46 22.10
N ASP A 65 -16.51 9.65 22.61
CA ASP A 65 -15.50 10.66 23.01
C ASP A 65 -14.53 10.14 24.09
N GLU A 66 -14.99 9.20 24.95
CA GLU A 66 -14.14 8.53 25.94
C GLU A 66 -13.00 7.73 25.30
N LEU A 67 -13.27 6.99 24.22
CA LEU A 67 -12.27 6.17 23.55
C LEU A 67 -11.26 7.03 22.79
N MET A 68 -11.73 8.15 22.23
CA MET A 68 -10.89 9.15 21.55
C MET A 68 -9.97 9.90 22.52
N GLY A 69 -10.38 10.07 23.78
CA GLY A 69 -9.56 10.62 24.85
C GLY A 69 -8.45 9.68 25.35
N THR A 70 -8.53 8.38 25.08
CA THR A 70 -7.49 7.43 25.48
C THR A 70 -6.28 7.46 24.53
N GLN A 71 -5.07 7.33 25.09
CA GLN A 71 -3.84 7.20 24.27
C GLN A 71 -3.80 5.94 23.40
N LEU A 72 -4.67 4.95 23.68
CA LEU A 72 -4.69 3.67 22.99
C LEU A 72 -4.97 3.86 21.49
N PHE A 73 -5.95 4.69 21.15
CA PHE A 73 -6.35 4.93 19.77
C PHE A 73 -5.21 5.55 18.94
N CYS A 74 -4.60 6.63 19.45
CA CYS A 74 -3.47 7.28 18.78
C CYS A 74 -2.26 6.35 18.62
N ARG A 75 -1.95 5.53 19.63
CA ARG A 75 -0.85 4.56 19.56
C ARG A 75 -1.12 3.48 18.50
N THR A 76 -2.32 2.94 18.46
CA THR A 76 -2.72 1.93 17.46
C THR A 76 -2.66 2.50 16.05
N TYR A 77 -3.22 3.70 15.84
CA TYR A 77 -3.15 4.39 14.55
C TYR A 77 -1.70 4.61 14.09
N HIS A 78 -0.84 5.11 14.97
CA HIS A 78 0.58 5.33 14.63
C HIS A 78 1.32 4.03 14.35
N PHE A 79 1.07 2.98 15.13
CA PHE A 79 1.71 1.68 14.92
C PHE A 79 1.39 1.13 13.53
N PHE A 80 0.11 1.06 13.15
CA PHE A 80 -0.29 0.55 11.84
C PHE A 80 0.24 1.41 10.69
N THR A 81 0.11 2.73 10.80
CA THR A 81 0.57 3.66 9.76
C THR A 81 2.09 3.54 9.54
N TYR A 82 2.87 3.50 10.63
CA TYR A 82 4.32 3.38 10.54
C TYR A 82 4.76 2.02 10.00
N PHE A 83 4.10 0.94 10.44
CA PHE A 83 4.36 -0.41 9.96
C PHE A 83 4.11 -0.54 8.45
N LEU A 84 2.95 -0.04 7.98
CA LEU A 84 2.58 -0.08 6.56
C LEU A 84 3.55 0.75 5.71
N HIS A 85 3.95 1.93 6.16
CA HIS A 85 4.96 2.73 5.46
C HIS A 85 6.33 2.04 5.36
N ILE A 86 6.75 1.30 6.39
CA ILE A 86 7.99 0.51 6.30
C ILE A 86 7.83 -0.59 5.24
N CYS A 87 6.70 -1.30 5.22
CA CYS A 87 6.44 -2.33 4.21
C CYS A 87 6.46 -1.76 2.79
N GLU A 88 5.83 -0.61 2.57
CA GLU A 88 5.84 0.12 1.29
C GLU A 88 7.27 0.51 0.88
N ALA A 89 8.05 1.10 1.81
CA ALA A 89 9.42 1.52 1.56
C ALA A 89 10.35 0.34 1.22
N LEU A 90 10.23 -0.78 1.97
CA LEU A 90 10.97 -2.00 1.69
C LEU A 90 10.59 -2.58 0.32
N ASN A 91 9.29 -2.65 0.01
CA ASN A 91 8.83 -3.17 -1.27
C ASN A 91 9.34 -2.32 -2.46
N ASN A 92 9.28 -0.99 -2.34
CA ASN A 92 9.81 -0.07 -3.34
C ASN A 92 11.33 -0.25 -3.52
N THR A 93 12.06 -0.45 -2.42
CA THR A 93 13.50 -0.73 -2.48
C THR A 93 13.79 -2.03 -3.23
N ILE A 94 13.03 -3.10 -2.95
CA ILE A 94 13.18 -4.39 -3.62
C ILE A 94 12.85 -4.28 -5.12
N ILE A 95 11.82 -3.51 -5.49
CA ILE A 95 11.50 -3.25 -6.90
C ILE A 95 12.65 -2.53 -7.60
N CYS A 96 13.21 -1.49 -6.97
CA CYS A 96 14.36 -0.77 -7.50
C CYS A 96 15.58 -1.70 -7.68
N LEU A 97 15.86 -2.56 -6.71
CA LEU A 97 16.94 -3.56 -6.79
C LEU A 97 16.68 -4.57 -7.90
N ASN A 98 15.44 -5.04 -8.06
CA ASN A 98 15.08 -5.97 -9.13
C ASN A 98 15.32 -5.34 -10.52
N ARG A 99 14.96 -4.06 -10.69
CA ARG A 99 15.25 -3.31 -11.94
C ARG A 99 16.74 -3.05 -12.13
N ALA A 100 17.46 -2.69 -11.07
CA ALA A 100 18.91 -2.48 -11.13
C ALA A 100 19.64 -3.77 -11.53
N THR A 101 19.24 -4.91 -10.97
CA THR A 101 19.79 -6.23 -11.31
C THR A 101 19.53 -6.59 -12.77
N ALA A 102 18.31 -6.32 -13.27
CA ALA A 102 17.98 -6.54 -14.67
C ALA A 102 18.87 -5.75 -15.65
N VAL A 103 19.30 -4.54 -15.26
CA VAL A 103 20.16 -3.66 -16.07
C VAL A 103 21.65 -4.01 -15.91
N LEU A 104 22.11 -4.23 -14.68
CA LEU A 104 23.53 -4.41 -14.36
C LEU A 104 24.02 -5.84 -14.63
N THR A 105 23.15 -6.85 -14.48
CA THR A 105 23.51 -8.26 -14.66
C THR A 105 22.46 -9.03 -15.49
N PRO A 106 22.22 -8.62 -16.76
CA PRO A 106 21.12 -9.15 -17.59
C PRO A 106 21.21 -10.66 -17.83
N PHE A 107 22.42 -11.21 -17.99
CA PHE A 107 22.64 -12.64 -18.23
C PHE A 107 22.36 -13.53 -17.01
N SER A 108 22.50 -12.98 -15.79
CA SER A 108 22.14 -13.68 -14.56
C SER A 108 20.64 -13.54 -14.31
N HIS A 109 20.07 -12.37 -14.61
CA HIS A 109 18.66 -12.08 -14.41
C HIS A 109 17.74 -12.86 -15.37
N GLN A 110 18.16 -13.14 -16.61
CA GLN A 110 17.37 -13.96 -17.55
C GLN A 110 17.25 -15.44 -17.16
N LYS A 111 18.12 -15.93 -16.28
CA LYS A 111 18.09 -17.33 -15.81
C LYS A 111 17.15 -17.54 -14.63
N VAL A 112 16.67 -16.46 -14.02
CA VAL A 112 15.78 -16.44 -12.83
C VAL A 112 14.35 -16.11 -13.29
#